data_AF-A0A7S3DXN8-F1
#
_entry.id   AF-A0A7S3DXN8-F1
#
_cell.length_a   1.000
_cell.length_b   1.000
_cell.length_c   1.000
_cell.angle_alpha   90.00
_cell.angle_beta   90.00
_cell.angle_gamma   90.00
#
_symmetry.space_group_name_H-M   'P 1'
#
loop_
_entity.id
_entity.type
_entity.pdbx_description
1 polymer ?
#
loop_
_entity_poly.entity_id
_entity_poly.type
_entity_poly.pdbx_seq_one_letter_code
_entity_poly.pdbx_strand_id
1 'polypeptide(L)'
;MKQICTILKMFALVLSLSGTNAFLPLQTTRSSDIQHPIRQSQPWYLAARYGPVSDDEFVEVPKEDSFAQKKERYRILLDSILAVRDPQHVPSLLAKDMDLLLTMTGNDGSRIAQDIVDETRSQGGDEMASKMEEAIDLTLTFAENFVNQASKIDKHNKELLGKILRTMSAKEPSSRKREESLDDLFSKERDNLTAGFLRHVEGECERIAAAPQMTKESARLLETLRIIQARVVEELGDDLGEAAQVLGQLIGYESSAERLAVLEAGLTVRGMSFARELKELTAEALDGFQRVTAAKPDPELVEIVQEIDRNLLSYLEDNSKFE
;
A
#
# COMPACT_ATOMS: atom_id res chain seq x y z
N MET A 1 5.71 2.01 18.16
CA MET A 1 5.80 0.71 17.45
C MET A 1 4.43 0.09 17.16
N LYS A 2 3.51 -0.07 18.13
CA LYS A 2 2.17 -0.63 17.88
C LYS A 2 1.36 0.15 16.81
N GLN A 3 1.33 1.48 16.85
CA GLN A 3 0.57 2.32 15.89
C GLN A 3 1.08 2.28 14.44
N ILE A 4 2.38 2.03 14.19
CA ILE A 4 2.93 1.92 12.83
C ILE A 4 2.54 0.57 12.22
N CYS A 5 2.48 -0.47 13.04
CA CYS A 5 2.02 -1.79 12.63
C CYS A 5 0.54 -1.74 12.21
N THR A 6 -0.28 -0.92 12.87
CA THR A 6 -1.72 -0.83 12.56
C THR A 6 -2.05 -0.01 11.32
N ILE A 7 -1.29 1.05 11.02
CA ILE A 7 -1.43 1.80 9.75
C ILE A 7 -1.06 0.92 8.55
N LEU A 8 -0.03 0.07 8.67
CA LEU A 8 0.35 -0.91 7.63
C LEU A 8 -0.73 -1.99 7.44
N LYS A 9 -1.38 -2.42 8.52
CA LYS A 9 -2.50 -3.37 8.52
C LYS A 9 -3.75 -2.81 7.83
N MET A 10 -4.09 -1.54 8.09
CA MET A 10 -5.21 -0.86 7.42
C MET A 10 -4.97 -0.65 5.92
N PHE A 11 -3.73 -0.30 5.55
CA PHE A 11 -3.39 -0.14 4.14
C PHE A 11 -3.49 -1.46 3.36
N ALA A 12 -3.12 -2.59 4.00
CA ALA A 12 -3.28 -3.92 3.41
C ALA A 12 -4.77 -4.32 3.27
N LEU A 13 -5.62 -3.96 4.24
CA LEU A 13 -7.07 -4.20 4.18
C LEU A 13 -7.72 -3.40 3.04
N VAL A 14 -7.44 -2.10 2.94
CA VAL A 14 -8.01 -1.23 1.88
C VAL A 14 -7.55 -1.63 0.48
N LEU A 15 -6.30 -2.11 0.33
CA LEU A 15 -5.79 -2.61 -0.95
C LEU A 15 -6.35 -3.99 -1.31
N SER A 16 -6.58 -4.87 -0.32
CA SER A 16 -7.25 -6.16 -0.56
C SER A 16 -8.69 -5.99 -1.07
N LEU A 17 -9.40 -4.97 -0.59
CA LEU A 17 -10.79 -4.66 -0.95
C LEU A 17 -10.94 -4.01 -2.33
N SER A 18 -9.90 -3.34 -2.82
CA SER A 18 -9.87 -2.76 -4.18
C SER A 18 -9.57 -3.81 -5.25
N GLY A 19 -9.11 -5.01 -4.86
CA GLY A 19 -8.70 -6.11 -5.75
C GLY A 19 -9.72 -7.24 -5.90
N THR A 20 -10.77 -7.31 -5.08
CA THR A 20 -11.69 -8.46 -4.98
C THR A 20 -13.01 -8.29 -5.73
N ASN A 21 -12.99 -7.83 -6.98
CA ASN A 21 -14.13 -8.00 -7.91
C ASN A 21 -14.06 -9.34 -8.67
N ALA A 22 -13.44 -10.37 -8.07
CA ALA A 22 -13.34 -11.70 -8.67
C ALA A 22 -13.62 -12.79 -7.62
N PHE A 23 -14.83 -12.79 -7.07
CA PHE A 23 -15.40 -13.98 -6.45
C PHE A 23 -16.72 -14.31 -7.17
N LEU A 24 -16.64 -15.23 -8.15
CA LEU A 24 -17.82 -15.84 -8.77
C LEU A 24 -18.36 -16.92 -7.82
N PRO A 25 -19.66 -16.91 -7.46
CA PRO A 25 -20.27 -18.11 -6.91
C PRO A 25 -20.50 -19.12 -8.04
N LEU A 26 -19.98 -20.34 -7.84
CA LEU A 26 -20.35 -21.53 -8.61
C LEU A 26 -21.87 -21.76 -8.45
N GLN A 27 -22.67 -21.47 -9.47
CA GLN A 27 -23.92 -22.17 -9.73
C GLN A 27 -24.31 -22.12 -11.22
N THR A 28 -24.50 -23.31 -11.78
CA THR A 28 -25.02 -23.61 -13.12
C THR A 28 -26.49 -23.22 -13.26
N THR A 29 -26.85 -22.39 -14.24
CA THR A 29 -27.94 -22.63 -15.23
C THR A 29 -27.95 -21.57 -16.34
N ARG A 30 -28.46 -22.00 -17.51
CA ARG A 30 -28.56 -21.34 -18.83
C ARG A 30 -29.35 -20.02 -18.89
N SER A 31 -29.00 -19.23 -19.92
CA SER A 31 -29.79 -18.19 -20.64
C SER A 31 -29.98 -16.88 -19.86
N SER A 32 -29.78 -15.66 -20.39
CA SER A 32 -29.70 -15.10 -21.74
C SER A 32 -29.04 -13.71 -21.67
N ASP A 33 -28.54 -13.26 -22.82
CA ASP A 33 -27.94 -11.95 -23.13
C ASP A 33 -28.35 -10.76 -22.25
N ILE A 34 -27.38 -10.20 -21.51
CA ILE A 34 -27.30 -8.76 -21.21
C ILE A 34 -25.81 -8.37 -21.21
N GLN A 35 -25.38 -7.60 -22.22
CA GLN A 35 -24.10 -6.88 -22.21
C GLN A 35 -24.24 -5.65 -21.31
N HIS A 36 -23.51 -5.61 -20.20
CA HIS A 36 -23.24 -4.37 -19.48
C HIS A 36 -21.80 -3.90 -19.76
N PRO A 37 -21.57 -2.60 -20.03
CA PRO A 37 -20.24 -2.07 -20.24
C PRO A 37 -19.47 -2.06 -18.92
N ILE A 38 -18.32 -2.73 -18.91
CA ILE A 38 -17.33 -2.65 -17.82
C ILE A 38 -16.88 -1.18 -17.73
N ARG A 39 -17.28 -0.53 -16.64
CA ARG A 39 -16.88 0.84 -16.33
C ARG A 39 -15.42 0.78 -15.86
N GLN A 40 -14.51 1.20 -16.72
CA GLN A 40 -13.09 1.40 -16.38
C GLN A 40 -13.01 2.42 -15.24
N SER A 41 -12.69 1.96 -14.03
CA SER A 41 -12.24 2.83 -12.96
C SER A 41 -10.84 3.34 -13.31
N GLN A 42 -10.68 4.66 -13.32
CA GLN A 42 -9.40 5.30 -13.56
C GLN A 42 -8.50 5.13 -12.32
N PRO A 43 -7.27 4.60 -12.47
CA PRO A 43 -6.33 4.50 -11.36
C PRO A 43 -5.65 5.87 -11.12
N TRP A 44 -5.74 6.40 -9.90
CA TRP A 44 -5.05 7.63 -9.51
C TRP A 44 -3.76 7.32 -8.71
N TYR A 45 -2.66 7.81 -9.29
CA TYR A 45 -1.24 7.92 -8.95
C TYR A 45 -0.72 7.76 -7.50
N LEU A 46 0.23 6.84 -7.31
CA LEU A 46 1.69 7.07 -7.13
C LEU A 46 2.42 5.74 -6.89
N ALA A 47 2.28 4.79 -7.83
CA ALA A 47 3.22 3.68 -7.94
C ALA A 47 4.42 4.17 -8.75
N ALA A 48 5.64 3.94 -8.27
CA ALA A 48 6.85 4.16 -9.05
C ALA A 48 6.73 3.40 -10.38
N ARG A 49 6.54 4.13 -11.49
CA ARG A 49 6.36 3.55 -12.82
C ARG A 49 7.69 2.93 -13.27
N TYR A 50 7.82 1.61 -13.10
CA TYR A 50 8.90 0.84 -13.69
C TYR A 50 8.44 0.28 -15.04
N GLY A 51 8.87 0.90 -16.14
CA GLY A 51 8.68 0.41 -17.51
C GLY A 51 8.92 1.48 -18.58
N PRO A 52 9.28 1.09 -19.82
CA PRO A 52 9.40 2.04 -20.93
C PRO A 52 8.03 2.67 -21.22
N VAL A 53 7.97 4.01 -21.15
CA VAL A 53 6.77 4.79 -21.42
C VAL A 53 6.56 4.83 -22.95
N SER A 54 5.36 4.49 -23.42
CA SER A 54 4.99 4.65 -24.83
C SER A 54 4.67 6.11 -25.14
N ASP A 55 5.18 6.61 -26.27
CA ASP A 55 5.19 8.03 -26.67
C ASP A 55 3.81 8.68 -26.90
N ASP A 56 2.69 7.93 -26.83
CA ASP A 56 1.36 8.41 -27.25
C ASP A 56 0.38 8.77 -26.11
N GLU A 57 0.78 8.67 -24.84
CA GLU A 57 0.00 9.26 -23.74
C GLU A 57 0.56 10.64 -23.38
N PHE A 58 -0.20 11.70 -23.70
CA PHE A 58 -0.03 13.02 -23.07
C PHE A 58 -0.39 12.90 -21.58
N VAL A 59 0.50 12.30 -20.82
CA VAL A 59 0.64 12.56 -19.39
C VAL A 59 0.96 14.05 -19.30
N GLU A 60 0.21 14.82 -18.52
CA GLU A 60 0.73 16.10 -18.04
C GLU A 60 2.04 15.76 -17.32
N VAL A 61 3.16 15.88 -18.03
CA VAL A 61 4.50 15.76 -17.46
C VAL A 61 4.47 16.75 -16.31
N PRO A 62 4.64 16.29 -15.04
CA PRO A 62 4.76 17.20 -13.92
C PRO A 62 5.79 18.22 -14.34
N LYS A 63 5.40 19.50 -14.44
CA LYS A 63 6.30 20.56 -14.92
C LYS A 63 7.59 20.38 -14.13
N GLU A 64 8.67 20.01 -14.82
CA GLU A 64 9.94 19.78 -14.15
C GLU A 64 10.24 21.04 -13.35
N ASP A 65 10.38 20.88 -12.04
CA ASP A 65 10.68 22.00 -11.15
C ASP A 65 11.90 22.72 -11.74
N SER A 66 11.74 24.01 -11.99
CA SER A 66 12.84 24.82 -12.50
C SER A 66 14.01 24.78 -11.51
N PHE A 67 15.23 25.00 -12.00
CA PHE A 67 16.43 25.06 -11.16
C PHE A 67 16.24 25.94 -9.91
N ALA A 68 15.59 27.10 -10.07
CA ALA A 68 15.30 28.02 -8.97
C ALA A 68 14.33 27.43 -7.94
N GLN A 69 13.28 26.73 -8.39
CA GLN A 69 12.32 26.08 -7.49
C GLN A 69 12.96 24.93 -6.72
N LYS A 70 13.77 24.09 -7.39
CA LYS A 70 14.51 23.01 -6.74
C LYS A 70 15.47 23.55 -5.68
N LYS A 71 16.23 24.59 -6.01
CA LYS A 71 17.15 25.27 -5.08
C LYS A 71 16.42 25.82 -3.85
N GLU A 72 15.31 26.50 -4.05
CA GLU A 72 14.53 27.07 -2.94
C GLU A 72 13.95 25.99 -2.03
N ARG A 73 13.31 24.96 -2.62
CA ARG A 73 12.78 23.83 -1.85
C ARG A 73 13.87 23.11 -1.07
N TYR A 74 15.04 22.91 -1.68
CA TYR A 74 16.15 22.25 -1.02
C TYR A 74 16.74 23.10 0.12
N ARG A 75 16.85 24.42 -0.06
CA ARG A 75 17.24 25.33 1.03
C ARG A 75 16.25 25.24 2.20
N ILE A 76 14.94 25.28 1.94
CA ILE A 76 13.91 25.14 2.98
C ILE A 76 14.07 23.82 3.75
N LEU A 77 14.36 22.73 3.06
CA LEU A 77 14.63 21.44 3.69
C LEU A 77 15.87 21.50 4.59
N LEU A 78 16.98 22.07 4.11
CA LEU A 78 18.22 22.19 4.88
C LEU A 78 18.03 23.08 6.12
N ASP A 79 17.36 24.22 5.98
CA ASP A 79 17.03 25.10 7.10
C ASP A 79 16.14 24.38 8.12
N SER A 80 15.19 23.58 7.64
CA SER A 80 14.33 22.77 8.50
C SER A 80 15.14 21.73 9.28
N ILE A 81 16.13 21.08 8.67
CA ILE A 81 17.05 20.13 9.32
C ILE A 81 17.86 20.84 10.40
N LEU A 82 18.44 22.00 10.08
CA LEU A 82 19.25 22.78 11.02
C LEU A 82 18.42 23.32 12.21
N ALA A 83 17.11 23.53 12.01
CA ALA A 83 16.20 23.96 13.06
C ALA A 83 15.71 22.81 13.98
N VAL A 84 15.98 21.55 13.64
CA VAL A 84 15.52 20.40 14.43
C VAL A 84 16.28 20.33 15.76
N ARG A 85 15.52 20.32 16.86
CA ARG A 85 16.08 20.15 18.22
C ARG A 85 16.29 18.69 18.61
N ASP A 86 15.45 17.78 18.10
CA ASP A 86 15.54 16.34 18.34
C ASP A 86 15.94 15.60 17.06
N PRO A 87 17.17 15.06 17.00
CA PRO A 87 17.67 14.32 15.83
C PRO A 87 16.76 13.19 15.35
N GLN A 88 15.91 12.61 16.21
CA GLN A 88 14.99 11.52 15.84
C GLN A 88 13.94 11.95 14.81
N HIS A 89 13.69 13.26 14.64
CA HIS A 89 12.73 13.77 13.67
C HIS A 89 13.30 13.97 12.27
N VAL A 90 14.63 14.02 12.13
CA VAL A 90 15.29 14.29 10.84
C VAL A 90 14.95 13.23 9.77
N PRO A 91 14.96 11.92 10.05
CA PRO A 91 14.58 10.91 9.05
C PRO A 91 13.15 11.11 8.51
N SER A 92 12.21 11.54 9.36
CA SER A 92 10.83 11.78 8.92
C SER A 92 10.71 13.02 8.03
N LEU A 93 11.53 14.04 8.24
CA LEU A 93 11.57 15.21 7.37
C LEU A 93 12.14 14.82 6.00
N LEU A 94 13.28 14.14 5.99
CA LEU A 94 13.93 13.69 4.76
C LEU A 94 13.06 12.72 3.96
N ALA A 95 12.29 11.85 4.62
CA ALA A 95 11.36 10.96 3.95
C ALA A 95 10.20 11.68 3.24
N LYS A 96 9.75 12.84 3.75
CA LYS A 96 8.68 13.64 3.12
C LYS A 96 9.12 14.31 1.82
N ASP A 97 10.40 14.66 1.74
CA ASP A 97 11.01 15.33 0.59
C ASP A 97 11.90 14.38 -0.23
N MET A 98 11.67 13.07 -0.14
CA MET A 98 12.47 12.08 -0.87
C MET A 98 12.45 12.30 -2.39
N ASP A 99 11.30 12.68 -2.95
CA ASP A 99 11.20 12.98 -4.38
C ASP A 99 12.13 14.12 -4.80
N LEU A 100 12.23 15.17 -3.97
CA LEU A 100 13.17 16.26 -4.19
C LEU A 100 14.61 15.73 -4.15
N LEU A 101 14.98 14.96 -3.14
CA LEU A 101 16.33 14.40 -3.00
C LEU A 101 16.72 13.51 -4.18
N LEU A 102 15.78 12.70 -4.70
CA LEU A 102 16.01 11.87 -5.87
C LEU A 102 16.13 12.69 -7.16
N THR A 103 15.48 13.85 -7.26
CA THR A 103 15.64 14.77 -8.41
C THR A 103 16.92 15.60 -8.35
N MET A 104 17.61 15.60 -7.22
CA MET A 104 18.86 16.33 -6.98
C MET A 104 20.10 15.50 -7.37
N THR A 105 19.93 14.41 -8.13
CA THR A 105 21.06 13.63 -8.63
C THR A 105 21.78 14.32 -9.79
N GLY A 106 23.10 14.16 -9.86
CA GLY A 106 23.92 14.63 -10.99
C GLY A 106 24.39 16.07 -10.88
N ASN A 107 24.69 16.67 -12.04
CA ASN A 107 25.34 17.99 -12.12
C ASN A 107 24.48 19.11 -11.56
N ASP A 108 23.16 19.07 -11.76
CA ASP A 108 22.26 20.14 -11.32
C ASP A 108 22.16 20.18 -9.79
N GLY A 109 21.99 19.04 -9.13
CA GLY A 109 21.95 19.01 -7.67
C GLY A 109 23.29 19.40 -7.03
N SER A 110 24.41 19.00 -7.64
CA SER A 110 25.74 19.43 -7.21
C SER A 110 25.89 20.95 -7.28
N ARG A 111 25.42 21.57 -8.37
CA ARG A 111 25.42 23.03 -8.54
C ARG A 111 24.51 23.72 -7.55
N ILE A 112 23.31 23.19 -7.32
CA ILE A 112 22.36 23.76 -6.34
C ILE A 112 22.96 23.72 -4.93
N ALA A 113 23.56 22.59 -4.53
CA ALA A 113 24.21 22.45 -3.23
C ALA A 113 25.36 23.45 -3.07
N GLN A 114 26.23 23.55 -4.08
CA GLN A 114 27.34 24.50 -4.09
C GLN A 114 26.86 25.95 -4.00
N ASP A 115 25.88 26.32 -4.81
CA ASP A 115 25.27 27.65 -4.79
C ASP A 115 24.72 28.02 -3.40
N ILE A 116 24.03 27.08 -2.74
CA ILE A 116 23.46 27.30 -1.40
C ILE A 116 24.58 27.52 -0.37
N VAL A 117 25.64 26.72 -0.43
CA VAL A 117 26.80 26.85 0.47
C VAL A 117 27.50 28.20 0.26
N ASP A 118 27.76 28.59 -1.00
CA ASP A 118 28.47 29.84 -1.32
C ASP A 118 27.63 31.08 -0.94
N GLU A 119 26.32 31.03 -1.13
CA GLU A 119 25.40 32.08 -0.65
C GLU A 119 25.37 32.16 0.87
N THR A 120 25.34 31.02 1.55
CA THR A 120 25.35 30.95 3.02
C THR A 120 26.67 31.48 3.58
N ARG A 121 27.79 31.14 2.95
CA ARG A 121 29.13 31.66 3.28
C ARG A 121 29.18 33.17 3.14
N SER A 122 28.61 33.70 2.07
CA SER A 122 28.58 35.15 1.79
C SER A 122 27.72 35.94 2.79
N GLN A 123 26.67 35.32 3.36
CA GLN A 123 25.72 35.98 4.25
C GLN A 123 26.03 35.78 5.75
N GLY A 124 26.48 34.58 6.12
CA GLY A 124 26.64 34.14 7.52
C GLY A 124 28.06 33.74 7.91
N GLY A 125 29.01 33.80 6.97
CA GLY A 125 30.40 33.42 7.18
C GLY A 125 30.65 31.90 7.16
N ASP A 126 31.90 31.52 7.36
CA ASP A 126 32.36 30.13 7.21
C ASP A 126 31.72 29.16 8.19
N GLU A 127 31.37 29.60 9.41
CA GLU A 127 30.75 28.72 10.41
C GLU A 127 29.34 28.28 9.99
N MET A 128 28.53 29.19 9.44
CA MET A 128 27.20 28.84 8.92
C MET A 128 27.31 27.97 7.66
N ALA A 129 28.28 28.26 6.79
CA ALA A 129 28.55 27.43 5.62
C ALA A 129 28.93 25.99 6.02
N SER A 130 29.77 25.82 7.05
CA SER A 130 30.14 24.49 7.57
C SER A 130 28.93 23.70 8.07
N LYS A 131 28.02 24.34 8.82
CA LYS A 131 26.78 23.69 9.28
C LYS A 131 25.87 23.31 8.11
N MET A 132 25.82 24.14 7.07
CA MET A 132 25.08 23.85 5.85
C MET A 132 25.66 22.65 5.09
N GLU A 133 26.99 22.57 4.98
CA GLU A 133 27.70 21.42 4.39
C GLU A 133 27.40 20.12 5.16
N GLU A 134 27.39 20.15 6.49
CA GLU A 134 27.01 19.00 7.34
C GLU A 134 25.55 18.56 7.11
N ALA A 135 24.61 19.50 6.97
CA ALA A 135 23.22 19.20 6.68
C ALA A 135 23.05 18.55 5.30
N ILE A 136 23.81 19.00 4.30
CA ILE A 136 23.86 18.40 2.96
C ILE A 136 24.45 16.98 3.01
N ASP A 137 25.52 16.75 3.76
CA ASP A 137 26.10 15.41 3.92
C ASP A 137 25.11 14.42 4.58
N LEU A 138 24.36 14.91 5.56
CA LEU A 138 23.30 14.14 6.20
C LEU A 138 22.18 13.75 5.22
N THR A 139 21.73 14.68 4.36
CA THR A 139 20.68 14.38 3.37
C THR A 139 21.16 13.35 2.33
N LEU A 140 22.41 13.47 1.86
CA LEU A 140 23.03 12.54 0.92
C LEU A 140 23.18 11.15 1.55
N THR A 141 23.75 11.07 2.75
CA THR A 141 23.90 9.80 3.48
C THR A 141 22.55 9.12 3.71
N PHE A 142 21.51 9.89 4.02
CA PHE A 142 20.17 9.35 4.17
C PHE A 142 19.61 8.82 2.85
N ALA A 143 19.70 9.59 1.77
CA ALA A 143 19.22 9.19 0.44
C ALA A 143 19.91 7.92 -0.05
N GLU A 144 21.24 7.82 0.11
CA GLU A 144 22.00 6.62 -0.24
C GLU A 144 21.55 5.40 0.58
N ASN A 145 21.41 5.56 1.90
CA ASN A 145 20.95 4.47 2.77
C ASN A 145 19.52 4.05 2.41
N PHE A 146 18.64 5.01 2.12
CA PHE A 146 17.27 4.74 1.71
C PHE A 146 17.22 3.93 0.41
N VAL A 147 17.93 4.36 -0.63
CA VAL A 147 17.99 3.65 -1.92
C VAL A 147 18.58 2.25 -1.75
N ASN A 148 19.66 2.12 -0.95
CA ASN A 148 20.28 0.83 -0.67
C ASN A 148 19.33 -0.12 0.06
N GLN A 149 18.58 0.36 1.05
CA GLN A 149 17.59 -0.46 1.76
C GLN A 149 16.40 -0.82 0.87
N ALA A 150 15.86 0.14 0.12
CA ALA A 150 14.77 -0.09 -0.82
C ALA A 150 15.15 -1.13 -1.88
N SER A 151 16.37 -1.06 -2.42
CA SER A 151 16.89 -2.05 -3.39
C SER A 151 17.01 -3.45 -2.77
N LYS A 152 17.47 -3.56 -1.52
CA LYS A 152 17.54 -4.84 -0.81
C LYS A 152 16.15 -5.45 -0.59
N ILE A 153 15.18 -4.63 -0.19
CA ILE A 153 13.78 -5.05 0.00
C ILE A 153 13.18 -5.52 -1.33
N ASP A 154 13.36 -4.74 -2.40
CA ASP A 154 12.87 -5.10 -3.73
C ASP A 154 13.49 -6.42 -4.22
N LYS A 155 14.80 -6.60 -4.06
CA LYS A 155 15.47 -7.85 -4.41
C LYS A 155 14.92 -9.03 -3.61
N HIS A 156 14.75 -8.86 -2.30
CA HIS A 156 14.19 -9.89 -1.43
C HIS A 156 12.76 -10.27 -1.84
N ASN A 157 11.90 -9.27 -2.11
CA ASN A 157 10.53 -9.49 -2.58
C ASN A 157 10.50 -10.23 -3.92
N LYS A 158 11.37 -9.88 -4.88
CA LYS A 158 11.51 -10.58 -6.16
C LYS A 158 11.95 -12.03 -5.99
N GLU A 159 12.89 -12.28 -5.07
CA GLU A 159 13.34 -13.64 -4.76
C GLU A 159 12.21 -14.49 -4.16
N LEU A 160 11.46 -13.92 -3.22
CA LEU A 160 10.31 -14.57 -2.59
C LEU A 160 9.19 -14.85 -3.60
N LEU A 161 8.78 -13.85 -4.39
CA LEU A 161 7.80 -14.03 -5.46
C LEU A 161 8.27 -15.09 -6.47
N GLY A 162 9.55 -15.11 -6.81
CA GLY A 162 10.14 -16.12 -7.67
C GLY A 162 10.07 -17.54 -7.07
N LYS A 163 10.25 -17.70 -5.75
CA LYS A 163 10.03 -19.00 -5.07
C LYS A 163 8.57 -19.43 -5.18
N ILE A 164 7.62 -18.54 -4.93
CA ILE A 164 6.18 -18.83 -5.01
C ILE A 164 5.79 -19.23 -6.44
N LEU A 165 6.17 -18.42 -7.44
CA LEU A 165 5.88 -18.69 -8.85
C LEU A 165 6.46 -20.02 -9.33
N ARG A 166 7.69 -20.38 -8.91
CA ARG A 166 8.28 -21.68 -9.23
C ARG A 166 7.49 -22.84 -8.61
N THR A 167 7.01 -22.66 -7.38
CA THR A 167 6.18 -23.66 -6.69
C THR A 167 4.83 -23.82 -7.39
N MET A 168 4.18 -22.72 -7.78
CA MET A 168 2.93 -22.75 -8.55
C MET A 168 3.09 -23.33 -9.95
N SER A 169 4.23 -23.09 -10.59
CA SER A 169 4.52 -23.52 -11.96
C SER A 169 5.14 -24.91 -12.05
N ALA A 170 5.43 -25.55 -10.91
CA ALA A 170 6.00 -26.88 -10.88
C ALA A 170 5.11 -27.87 -11.65
N LYS A 171 5.72 -28.65 -12.54
CA LYS A 171 5.08 -29.75 -13.30
C LYS A 171 4.78 -30.96 -12.38
N GLU A 172 4.31 -30.70 -11.17
CA GLU A 172 3.77 -31.70 -10.26
C GLU A 172 2.47 -32.28 -10.85
N PRO A 173 2.27 -33.61 -10.82
CA PRO A 173 1.19 -34.28 -11.54
C PRO A 173 -0.20 -34.13 -10.87
N SER A 174 -0.28 -33.57 -9.66
CA SER A 174 -1.55 -33.41 -8.93
C SER A 174 -1.67 -32.03 -8.29
N SER A 175 -2.83 -31.37 -8.49
CA SER A 175 -3.16 -30.06 -7.92
C SER A 175 -2.94 -30.01 -6.40
N ARG A 176 -3.27 -31.10 -5.70
CA ARG A 176 -3.16 -31.22 -4.24
C ARG A 176 -1.72 -31.11 -3.71
N LYS A 177 -0.74 -31.74 -4.35
CA LYS A 177 0.67 -31.65 -3.92
C LYS A 177 1.27 -30.27 -4.13
N ARG A 178 0.81 -29.56 -5.16
CA ARG A 178 1.20 -28.18 -5.41
C ARG A 178 0.67 -27.26 -4.32
N GLU A 179 -0.57 -27.45 -3.90
CA GLU A 179 -1.20 -26.74 -2.79
C GLU A 179 -0.46 -27.01 -1.47
N GLU A 180 -0.22 -28.29 -1.13
CA GLU A 180 0.58 -28.67 0.06
C GLU A 180 1.99 -28.04 0.04
N SER A 181 2.64 -27.96 -1.13
CA SER A 181 3.96 -27.33 -1.27
C SER A 181 3.91 -25.80 -1.11
N LEU A 182 2.80 -25.16 -1.47
CA LEU A 182 2.60 -23.73 -1.26
C LEU A 182 2.36 -23.43 0.22
N ASP A 183 1.55 -24.25 0.89
CA ASP A 183 1.27 -24.10 2.32
C ASP A 183 2.54 -24.27 3.15
N ASP A 184 3.37 -25.25 2.80
CA ASP A 184 4.69 -25.45 3.38
C ASP A 184 5.63 -24.25 3.14
N LEU A 185 5.58 -23.64 1.95
CA LEU A 185 6.38 -22.47 1.62
C LEU A 185 5.92 -21.25 2.41
N PHE A 186 4.62 -21.02 2.48
CA PHE A 186 4.00 -19.89 3.17
C PHE A 186 4.25 -19.98 4.68
N SER A 187 4.13 -21.18 5.25
CA SER A 187 4.50 -21.45 6.64
C SER A 187 5.98 -21.16 6.94
N LYS A 188 6.90 -21.49 6.01
CA LYS A 188 8.35 -21.26 6.19
C LYS A 188 8.75 -19.80 5.99
N GLU A 189 8.05 -19.08 5.13
CA GLU A 189 8.36 -17.71 4.73
C GLU A 189 7.41 -16.70 5.40
N ARG A 190 6.62 -17.11 6.40
CA ARG A 190 5.58 -16.29 7.06
C ARG A 190 6.09 -14.91 7.48
N ASP A 191 7.25 -14.84 8.12
CA ASP A 191 7.84 -13.56 8.56
C ASP A 191 8.23 -12.64 7.39
N ASN A 192 8.42 -13.20 6.21
CA ASN A 192 8.74 -12.47 4.98
C ASN A 192 7.48 -12.07 4.19
N LEU A 193 6.32 -12.68 4.49
CA LEU A 193 5.02 -12.28 3.97
C LEU A 193 4.54 -11.04 4.71
N THR A 194 5.09 -9.89 4.33
CA THR A 194 4.75 -8.60 4.94
C THR A 194 3.77 -7.81 4.09
N ALA A 195 3.15 -6.78 4.67
CA ALA A 195 2.38 -5.79 3.89
C ALA A 195 3.22 -5.13 2.77
N GLY A 196 4.54 -5.01 2.96
CA GLY A 196 5.45 -4.54 1.91
C GLY A 196 5.59 -5.52 0.75
N PHE A 197 5.56 -6.83 1.03
CA PHE A 197 5.53 -7.86 0.00
C PHE A 197 4.20 -7.88 -0.75
N LEU A 198 3.06 -7.73 -0.05
CA LEU A 198 1.75 -7.63 -0.68
C LEU A 198 1.69 -6.47 -1.70
N ARG A 199 2.16 -5.28 -1.31
CA ARG A 199 2.25 -4.11 -2.21
C ARG A 199 3.13 -4.37 -3.43
N HIS A 200 4.21 -5.14 -3.26
CA HIS A 200 5.06 -5.53 -4.38
C HIS A 200 4.30 -6.42 -5.37
N VAL A 201 3.52 -7.40 -4.89
CA VAL A 201 2.68 -8.26 -5.75
C VAL A 201 1.59 -7.43 -6.46
N GLU A 202 0.96 -6.49 -5.77
CA GLU A 202 -0.03 -5.56 -6.34
C GLU A 202 0.57 -4.71 -7.45
N GLY A 203 1.74 -4.11 -7.23
CA GLY A 203 2.44 -3.35 -8.25
C GLY A 203 2.76 -4.18 -9.49
N GLU A 204 3.11 -5.46 -9.33
CA GLU A 204 3.33 -6.36 -10.46
C GLU A 204 2.03 -6.71 -11.21
N CYS A 205 0.92 -6.91 -10.48
CA CYS A 205 -0.41 -7.07 -11.07
C CYS A 205 -0.83 -5.84 -11.90
N GLU A 206 -0.67 -4.64 -11.34
CA GLU A 206 -0.99 -3.38 -12.00
C GLU A 206 -0.12 -3.15 -13.23
N ARG A 207 1.19 -3.40 -13.12
CA ARG A 207 2.13 -3.27 -14.24
C ARG A 207 1.75 -4.15 -15.42
N ILE A 208 1.29 -5.37 -15.17
CA ILE A 208 0.83 -6.28 -16.23
C ILE A 208 -0.53 -5.85 -16.78
N ALA A 209 -1.46 -5.43 -15.91
CA ALA A 209 -2.79 -4.99 -16.31
C ALA A 209 -2.77 -3.69 -17.13
N ALA A 210 -1.82 -2.79 -16.86
CA ALA A 210 -1.63 -1.53 -17.57
C ALA A 210 -0.85 -1.67 -18.89
N ALA A 211 -0.42 -2.87 -19.27
CA ALA A 211 0.32 -3.07 -20.51
C ALA A 211 -0.56 -2.74 -21.74
N PRO A 212 -0.06 -1.98 -22.74
CA PRO A 212 -0.85 -1.58 -23.92
C PRO A 212 -1.42 -2.75 -24.72
N GLN A 213 -0.77 -3.91 -24.66
CA GLN A 213 -1.24 -5.14 -25.28
C GLN A 213 -1.10 -6.32 -24.31
N MET A 214 -2.22 -6.98 -24.03
CA MET A 214 -2.26 -8.16 -23.18
C MET A 214 -2.12 -9.43 -24.01
N THR A 215 -0.98 -10.10 -23.86
CA THR A 215 -0.72 -11.44 -24.42
C THR A 215 -1.43 -12.52 -23.60
N LYS A 216 -1.55 -13.74 -24.15
CA LYS A 216 -2.13 -14.87 -23.39
C LYS A 216 -1.26 -15.26 -22.20
N GLU A 217 0.05 -15.15 -22.37
CA GLU A 217 1.05 -15.42 -21.36
C GLU A 217 0.97 -14.40 -20.22
N SER A 218 0.83 -13.12 -20.53
CA SER A 218 0.67 -12.07 -19.52
C SER A 218 -0.67 -12.16 -18.80
N ALA A 219 -1.76 -12.52 -19.49
CA ALA A 219 -3.05 -12.76 -18.84
C ALA A 219 -2.99 -13.93 -17.84
N ARG A 220 -2.33 -15.03 -18.22
CA ARG A 220 -2.13 -16.19 -17.33
C ARG A 220 -1.21 -15.86 -16.15
N LEU A 221 -0.17 -15.06 -16.36
CA LEU A 221 0.70 -14.59 -15.30
C LEU A 221 -0.07 -13.69 -14.32
N LEU A 222 -0.90 -12.77 -14.83
CA LEU A 222 -1.75 -11.90 -14.01
C LEU A 222 -2.72 -12.73 -13.15
N GLU A 223 -3.39 -13.72 -13.73
CA GLU A 223 -4.25 -14.65 -12.99
C GLU A 223 -3.48 -15.36 -11.87
N THR A 224 -2.27 -15.85 -12.17
CA THR A 224 -1.40 -16.49 -11.17
C THR A 224 -1.02 -15.52 -10.04
N LEU A 225 -0.67 -14.28 -10.38
CA LEU A 225 -0.33 -13.26 -9.39
C LEU A 225 -1.52 -12.86 -8.52
N ARG A 226 -2.74 -12.84 -9.05
CA ARG A 226 -3.96 -12.59 -8.26
C ARG A 226 -4.24 -13.71 -7.26
N ILE A 227 -3.99 -14.96 -7.64
CA ILE A 227 -4.06 -16.10 -6.71
C ILE A 227 -3.02 -15.94 -5.59
N ILE A 228 -1.78 -15.57 -5.95
CA ILE A 228 -0.72 -15.31 -4.95
C ILE A 228 -1.13 -14.17 -4.02
N GLN A 229 -1.64 -13.07 -4.57
CA GLN A 229 -2.10 -11.92 -3.79
C GLN A 229 -3.16 -12.34 -2.76
N ALA A 230 -4.18 -13.11 -3.17
CA ALA A 230 -5.21 -13.61 -2.28
C ALA A 230 -4.64 -14.47 -1.15
N ARG A 231 -3.73 -15.40 -1.46
CA ARG A 231 -3.07 -16.24 -0.43
C ARG A 231 -2.23 -15.42 0.55
N VAL A 232 -1.51 -14.39 0.06
CA VAL A 232 -0.73 -13.50 0.94
C VAL A 232 -1.65 -12.69 1.87
N VAL A 233 -2.80 -12.24 1.36
CA VAL A 233 -3.82 -11.58 2.19
C VAL A 233 -4.38 -12.52 3.24
N GLU A 234 -4.63 -13.79 2.91
CA GLU A 234 -5.08 -14.79 3.88
C GLU A 234 -4.07 -14.98 5.02
N GLU A 235 -2.78 -15.18 4.71
CA GLU A 235 -1.73 -15.32 5.74
C GLU A 235 -1.56 -14.06 6.60
N LEU A 236 -1.64 -12.87 5.98
CA LEU A 236 -1.61 -11.60 6.71
C LEU A 236 -2.87 -11.43 7.58
N GLY A 237 -4.00 -11.96 7.11
CA GLY A 237 -5.30 -11.99 7.77
C GLY A 237 -5.31 -12.87 9.01
N ASP A 238 -4.59 -13.99 9.00
CA ASP A 238 -4.44 -14.87 10.16
C ASP A 238 -3.77 -14.15 11.35
N ASP A 239 -2.88 -13.18 11.09
CA ASP A 239 -2.28 -12.30 12.12
C ASP A 239 -3.17 -11.11 12.52
N LEU A 240 -4.28 -10.90 11.82
CA LEU A 240 -5.23 -9.81 12.04
C LEU A 240 -6.46 -10.22 12.87
N GLY A 241 -6.65 -11.52 13.10
CA GLY A 241 -7.79 -12.06 13.85
C GLY A 241 -9.03 -12.30 12.98
N GLU A 242 -9.93 -13.17 13.45
CA GLU A 242 -11.14 -13.56 12.72
C GLU A 242 -12.04 -12.35 12.38
N ALA A 243 -12.02 -11.30 13.21
CA ALA A 243 -12.80 -10.08 12.97
C ALA A 243 -12.35 -9.35 11.70
N ALA A 244 -11.06 -9.30 11.40
CA ALA A 244 -10.56 -8.65 10.19
C ALA A 244 -10.96 -9.43 8.91
N GLN A 245 -10.92 -10.76 8.96
CA GLN A 245 -11.39 -11.61 7.88
C GLN A 245 -12.89 -11.38 7.60
N VAL A 246 -13.70 -11.34 8.65
CA VAL A 246 -15.14 -11.10 8.52
C VAL A 246 -15.41 -9.68 8.03
N LEU A 247 -14.66 -8.67 8.49
CA LEU A 247 -14.79 -7.31 7.97
C LEU A 247 -14.54 -7.26 6.45
N GLY A 248 -13.49 -7.94 5.99
CA GLY A 248 -13.19 -8.06 4.56
C GLY A 248 -14.34 -8.68 3.77
N GLN A 249 -14.93 -9.77 4.30
CA GLN A 249 -16.09 -10.42 3.69
C GLN A 249 -17.32 -9.49 3.66
N LEU A 250 -17.61 -8.81 4.77
CA LEU A 250 -18.76 -7.90 4.89
C LEU A 250 -18.69 -6.77 3.85
N ILE A 251 -17.50 -6.20 3.67
CA ILE A 251 -17.30 -5.12 2.70
C ILE A 251 -17.49 -5.62 1.26
N GLY A 252 -17.17 -6.88 0.97
CA GLY A 252 -17.32 -7.48 -0.35
C GLY A 252 -18.76 -7.74 -0.79
N TYR A 253 -19.76 -7.67 0.11
CA TYR A 253 -21.16 -7.81 -0.28
C TYR A 253 -21.68 -6.52 -0.91
N GLU A 254 -22.18 -6.59 -2.15
CA GLU A 254 -22.80 -5.45 -2.85
C GLU A 254 -24.12 -5.03 -2.18
N SER A 255 -24.87 -5.99 -1.64
CA SER A 255 -26.17 -5.74 -0.99
C SER A 255 -26.00 -5.42 0.50
N SER A 256 -26.42 -4.22 0.92
CA SER A 256 -26.50 -3.84 2.34
C SER A 256 -27.32 -4.85 3.16
N ALA A 257 -28.44 -5.34 2.63
CA ALA A 257 -29.28 -6.30 3.34
C ALA A 257 -28.57 -7.65 3.58
N GLU A 258 -27.79 -8.12 2.60
CA GLU A 258 -27.02 -9.36 2.73
C GLU A 258 -25.86 -9.18 3.72
N ARG A 259 -25.13 -8.07 3.59
CA ARG A 259 -24.06 -7.69 4.50
C ARG A 259 -24.54 -7.65 5.95
N LEU A 260 -25.65 -6.97 6.22
CA LEU A 260 -26.19 -6.86 7.58
C LEU A 260 -26.69 -8.20 8.13
N ALA A 261 -27.29 -9.04 7.29
CA ALA A 261 -27.69 -10.38 7.70
C ALA A 261 -26.48 -11.26 8.08
N VAL A 262 -25.38 -11.17 7.32
CA VAL A 262 -24.14 -11.89 7.62
C VAL A 262 -23.48 -11.34 8.89
N LEU A 263 -23.49 -10.02 9.07
CA LEU A 263 -23.02 -9.37 10.30
C LEU A 263 -23.81 -9.87 11.52
N GLU A 264 -25.14 -9.85 11.46
CA GLU A 264 -26.01 -10.30 12.54
C GLU A 264 -25.82 -11.78 12.88
N ALA A 265 -25.69 -12.63 11.86
CA ALA A 265 -25.37 -14.05 12.05
C ALA A 265 -24.00 -14.22 12.73
N GLY A 266 -22.99 -13.46 12.29
CA GLY A 266 -21.65 -13.46 12.89
C GLY A 266 -21.67 -13.04 14.36
N LEU A 267 -22.41 -11.98 14.69
CA LEU A 267 -22.59 -11.49 16.06
C LEU A 267 -23.33 -12.50 16.94
N THR A 268 -24.35 -13.17 16.40
CA THR A 268 -25.12 -14.19 17.12
C THR A 268 -24.26 -15.41 17.47
N VAL A 269 -23.40 -15.84 16.55
CA VAL A 269 -22.57 -17.04 16.73
C VAL A 269 -21.35 -16.76 17.62
N ARG A 270 -20.68 -15.62 17.42
CA ARG A 270 -19.40 -15.32 18.07
C ARG A 270 -19.50 -14.42 19.31
N GLY A 271 -20.62 -13.73 19.47
CA GLY A 271 -20.95 -12.95 20.67
C GLY A 271 -20.11 -11.69 20.88
N MET A 272 -20.07 -11.23 22.14
CA MET A 272 -19.59 -9.90 22.54
C MET A 272 -18.09 -9.66 22.30
N SER A 273 -17.24 -10.68 22.44
CA SER A 273 -15.80 -10.53 22.21
C SER A 273 -15.50 -10.20 20.76
N PHE A 274 -16.15 -10.91 19.83
CA PHE A 274 -16.06 -10.64 18.40
C PHE A 274 -16.64 -9.27 18.03
N ALA A 275 -17.78 -8.90 18.62
CA ALA A 275 -18.39 -7.60 18.38
C ALA A 275 -17.46 -6.43 18.79
N ARG A 276 -16.75 -6.56 19.92
CA ARG A 276 -15.77 -5.55 20.39
C ARG A 276 -14.56 -5.47 19.45
N GLU A 277 -13.99 -6.61 19.08
CA GLU A 277 -12.85 -6.67 18.16
C GLU A 277 -13.20 -6.06 16.79
N LEU A 278 -14.35 -6.44 16.23
CA LEU A 278 -14.81 -5.90 14.95
C LEU A 278 -15.10 -4.39 15.03
N LYS A 279 -15.62 -3.90 16.17
CA LYS A 279 -15.87 -2.47 16.41
C LYS A 279 -14.57 -1.67 16.51
N GLU A 280 -13.55 -2.22 17.15
CA GLU A 280 -12.22 -1.60 17.22
C GLU A 280 -11.63 -1.47 15.80
N LEU A 281 -11.75 -2.53 14.99
CA LEU A 281 -11.29 -2.52 13.59
C LEU A 281 -12.04 -1.51 12.71
N THR A 282 -13.36 -1.40 12.82
CA THR A 282 -14.13 -0.42 12.04
C THR A 282 -13.87 1.01 12.51
N ALA A 283 -13.74 1.25 13.82
CA ALA A 283 -13.41 2.56 14.35
C ALA A 283 -12.02 3.01 13.88
N GLU A 284 -11.07 2.09 13.90
CA GLU A 284 -9.73 2.32 13.38
C GLU A 284 -9.74 2.60 11.87
N ALA A 285 -10.47 1.81 11.07
CA ALA A 285 -10.66 2.05 9.64
C ALA A 285 -11.18 3.47 9.33
N LEU A 286 -12.19 3.92 10.07
CA LEU A 286 -12.78 5.25 9.91
C LEU A 286 -11.81 6.38 10.28
N ASP A 287 -11.01 6.23 11.33
CA ASP A 287 -9.94 7.18 11.67
C ASP A 287 -8.84 7.19 10.59
N GLY A 288 -8.50 6.02 10.05
CA GLY A 288 -7.59 5.87 8.92
C GLY A 288 -8.03 6.69 7.71
N PHE A 289 -9.31 6.55 7.32
CA PHE A 289 -9.90 7.31 6.21
C PHE A 289 -9.81 8.83 6.38
N GLN A 290 -9.92 9.34 7.61
CA GLN A 290 -9.82 10.77 7.88
C GLN A 290 -8.39 11.31 7.77
N ARG A 291 -7.38 10.47 8.01
CA ARG A 291 -5.97 10.85 8.00
C ARG A 291 -5.35 10.86 6.60
N VAL A 292 -5.99 10.24 5.61
CA VAL A 292 -5.52 10.25 4.22
C VAL A 292 -5.86 11.62 3.60
N THR A 293 -4.89 12.54 3.63
CA THR A 293 -5.01 13.88 3.05
C THR A 293 -4.64 13.95 1.58
N ALA A 294 -3.82 13.00 1.10
CA ALA A 294 -3.33 12.95 -0.28
C ALA A 294 -4.40 12.47 -1.27
N ALA A 295 -5.36 11.65 -0.81
CA ALA A 295 -6.46 11.18 -1.64
C ALA A 295 -7.71 10.91 -0.80
N LYS A 296 -8.86 11.33 -1.33
CA LYS A 296 -10.12 11.06 -0.67
C LYS A 296 -10.39 9.55 -0.71
N PRO A 297 -10.67 8.91 0.44
CA PRO A 297 -11.09 7.52 0.46
C PRO A 297 -12.36 7.33 -0.36
N ASP A 298 -12.55 6.12 -0.90
CA ASP A 298 -13.74 5.76 -1.67
C ASP A 298 -15.00 6.02 -0.82
N PRO A 299 -15.90 6.93 -1.25
CA PRO A 299 -17.11 7.26 -0.50
C PRO A 299 -17.99 6.05 -0.21
N GLU A 300 -18.06 5.10 -1.14
CA GLU A 300 -18.87 3.90 -0.99
C GLU A 300 -18.29 3.01 0.11
N LEU A 301 -16.98 2.74 0.07
CA LEU A 301 -16.28 2.00 1.13
C LEU A 301 -16.46 2.66 2.50
N VAL A 302 -16.35 3.98 2.58
CA VAL A 302 -16.54 4.73 3.83
C VAL A 302 -17.96 4.51 4.36
N GLU A 303 -18.98 4.59 3.50
CA GLU A 303 -20.38 4.38 3.88
C GLU A 303 -20.62 2.96 4.39
N ILE A 304 -20.05 1.95 3.71
CA ILE A 304 -20.12 0.54 4.11
C ILE A 304 -19.52 0.35 5.51
N VAL A 305 -18.32 0.87 5.76
CA VAL A 305 -17.65 0.72 7.06
C VAL A 305 -18.42 1.47 8.16
N GLN A 306 -18.98 2.65 7.86
CA GLN A 306 -19.83 3.39 8.80
C GLN A 306 -21.14 2.66 9.13
N GLU A 307 -21.73 1.97 8.16
CA GLU A 307 -22.91 1.14 8.37
C GLU A 307 -22.61 -0.03 9.32
N ILE A 308 -21.53 -0.76 9.09
CA ILE A 308 -21.08 -1.86 9.96
C ILE A 308 -20.79 -1.32 11.37
N ASP A 309 -20.04 -0.21 11.47
CA ASP A 309 -19.66 0.41 12.75
C ASP A 309 -20.87 0.79 13.61
N ARG A 310 -21.90 1.38 13.00
CA ARG A 310 -23.15 1.76 13.69
C ARG A 310 -23.92 0.55 14.20
N ASN A 311 -24.02 -0.52 13.40
CA ASN A 311 -24.72 -1.73 13.82
C ASN A 311 -24.00 -2.45 14.97
N LEU A 312 -22.67 -2.46 14.95
CA LEU A 312 -21.85 -2.96 16.05
C LEU A 312 -22.04 -2.16 17.34
N LEU A 313 -22.11 -0.84 17.23
CA LEU A 313 -22.40 0.02 18.38
C LEU A 313 -23.77 -0.33 19.00
N SER A 314 -24.82 -0.44 18.17
CA SER A 314 -26.16 -0.80 18.65
C SER A 314 -26.16 -2.16 19.35
N TYR A 315 -25.51 -3.17 18.76
CA TYR A 315 -25.42 -4.50 19.35
C TYR A 315 -24.71 -4.49 20.72
N LEU A 316 -23.60 -3.76 20.83
CA LEU A 316 -22.85 -3.63 22.08
C LEU A 316 -23.65 -2.89 23.15
N GLU A 317 -24.34 -1.80 22.78
CA GLU A 317 -25.20 -1.04 23.69
C GLU A 317 -26.37 -1.88 24.20
N ASP A 318 -27.00 -2.66 23.33
CA ASP A 318 -28.15 -3.49 23.70
C ASP A 318 -27.75 -4.66 24.59
N ASN A 319 -26.60 -5.29 24.35
CA ASN A 319 -26.12 -6.40 25.18
C ASN A 319 -25.42 -5.95 26.46
N SER A 320 -24.89 -4.73 26.53
CA SER A 320 -24.32 -4.17 27.77
C SER A 320 -25.36 -3.88 28.86
N LYS A 321 -26.65 -3.83 28.51
CA LYS A 321 -27.77 -3.66 29.47
C LYS A 321 -28.13 -4.95 30.20
N PHE A 322 -27.57 -6.09 29.78
CA PHE A 322 -27.87 -7.42 30.31
C PHE A 322 -26.68 -8.10 31.02
N GLU A 323 -25.52 -7.43 31.11
CA GLU A 323 -24.39 -7.78 32.00
C GLU A 323 -24.51 -7.05 33.34
#